data_AF-A0A972BG00-F1
#
_entry.id   AF-A0A972BG00-F1
#
_cell.length_a   1.000
_cell.length_b   1.000
_cell.length_c   1.000
_cell.angle_alpha   90.00
_cell.angle_beta   90.00
_cell.angle_gamma   90.00
#
_symmetry.space_group_name_H-M   'P 1'
#
loop_
_entity.id
_entity.type
_entity.pdbx_description
1 polymer ?
#
loop_
_entity_poly.entity_id
_entity_poly.type
_entity_poly.pdbx_seq_one_letter_code
_entity_poly.pdbx_strand_id
1 'polypeptide(L)'
;EWRSHYGGMQVAFRRSRDEQSNVGAISAWLRLGEQAVEKQEAPKYDRARFTKALNEIRTLTCEPPEVFQPRMVELLRAAGVLLAIVPAIPRAHVSGVARWLSPTRPLIQLSLYGKTNDKFWFTFFHEAAHILLHADGKEAKKSIFLDDPNASHSTDPREQEANQWAGNVLIPEENSNTLGTLRTKEAVRSFAESIGIHPGIVVGRLQHDHIIEPSWMNDLKQSFRFKEAADE
;
A
#
# COMPACT_ATOMS: atom_id res chain seq x y z
N GLU A 1 -22.97 17.45 -7.07
CA GLU A 1 -21.70 17.12 -6.39
C GLU A 1 -21.25 15.67 -6.59
N TRP A 2 -22.08 14.65 -6.30
CA TRP A 2 -21.78 13.22 -6.56
C TRP A 2 -21.24 12.91 -7.97
N ARG A 3 -21.93 13.34 -9.03
CA ARG A 3 -21.52 13.06 -10.43
C ARG A 3 -20.21 13.73 -10.86
N SER A 4 -19.83 14.85 -10.24
CA SER A 4 -18.60 15.58 -10.60
C SER A 4 -17.37 14.94 -9.93
N HIS A 5 -17.50 14.51 -8.69
CA HIS A 5 -16.40 13.87 -7.95
C HIS A 5 -16.18 12.41 -8.39
N TYR A 6 -17.26 11.63 -8.51
CA TYR A 6 -17.18 10.21 -8.90
C TYR A 6 -17.17 10.01 -10.43
N GLY A 7 -17.58 11.00 -11.22
CA GLY A 7 -17.52 10.93 -12.69
C GLY A 7 -16.09 10.98 -13.24
N GLY A 8 -15.22 11.83 -12.68
CA GLY A 8 -13.78 11.81 -12.99
C GLY A 8 -13.10 10.51 -12.52
N MET A 9 -13.57 9.98 -11.39
CA MET A 9 -13.13 8.71 -10.82
C MET A 9 -13.52 7.52 -11.72
N GLN A 10 -14.71 7.55 -12.33
CA GLN A 10 -15.17 6.57 -13.33
C GLN A 10 -14.25 6.48 -14.54
N VAL A 11 -13.63 7.59 -14.96
CA VAL A 11 -12.66 7.61 -16.06
C VAL A 11 -11.32 7.00 -15.61
N ALA A 12 -10.86 7.28 -14.39
CA ALA A 12 -9.68 6.61 -13.82
C ALA A 12 -9.90 5.09 -13.68
N PHE A 13 -11.09 4.66 -13.20
CA PHE A 13 -11.46 3.24 -13.06
C PHE A 13 -11.56 2.46 -14.37
N ARG A 14 -11.96 3.13 -15.45
CA ARG A 14 -12.03 2.52 -16.79
C ARG A 14 -10.66 2.43 -17.44
N ARG A 15 -9.77 3.39 -17.19
CA ARG A 15 -8.39 3.36 -17.72
C ARG A 15 -7.53 2.25 -17.12
N SER A 16 -7.80 1.83 -15.88
CA SER A 16 -7.06 0.72 -15.25
C SER A 16 -7.64 -0.66 -15.55
N ARG A 17 -8.91 -0.79 -15.93
CA ARG A 17 -9.58 -2.11 -16.10
C ARG A 17 -10.62 -2.08 -17.21
N ASP A 18 -10.30 -2.68 -18.35
CA ASP A 18 -11.18 -2.64 -19.54
C ASP A 18 -12.48 -3.46 -19.38
N GLU A 19 -12.59 -4.45 -18.47
CA GLU A 19 -13.79 -5.31 -18.42
C GLU A 19 -14.36 -5.70 -17.03
N GLN A 20 -13.72 -5.38 -15.88
CA GLN A 20 -14.12 -5.97 -14.58
C GLN A 20 -14.22 -5.01 -13.37
N SER A 21 -14.17 -3.68 -13.55
CA SER A 21 -14.34 -2.75 -12.42
C SER A 21 -15.83 -2.46 -12.16
N ASN A 22 -16.39 -3.00 -11.07
CA ASN A 22 -17.70 -2.55 -10.59
C ASN A 22 -17.52 -1.15 -9.97
N VAL A 23 -17.74 -0.12 -10.78
CA VAL A 23 -17.63 1.29 -10.37
C VAL A 23 -18.41 1.58 -9.09
N GLY A 24 -19.58 0.96 -8.91
CA GLY A 24 -20.37 1.09 -7.69
C GLY A 24 -19.67 0.52 -6.46
N ALA A 25 -19.09 -0.69 -6.58
CA ALA A 25 -18.32 -1.32 -5.52
C ALA A 25 -17.07 -0.50 -5.14
N ILE A 26 -16.35 0.02 -6.12
CA ILE A 26 -15.16 0.83 -5.83
C ILE A 26 -15.55 2.17 -5.21
N SER A 27 -16.58 2.85 -5.74
CA SER A 27 -17.08 4.11 -5.19
C SER A 27 -17.56 3.94 -3.75
N ALA A 28 -18.26 2.84 -3.45
CA ALA A 28 -18.69 2.51 -2.09
C ALA A 28 -17.48 2.27 -1.16
N TRP A 29 -16.48 1.52 -1.63
CA TRP A 29 -15.27 1.25 -0.85
C TRP A 29 -14.50 2.54 -0.53
N LEU A 30 -14.36 3.43 -1.51
CA LEU A 30 -13.78 4.76 -1.30
C LEU A 30 -14.58 5.60 -0.31
N ARG A 31 -15.92 5.59 -0.38
CA ARG A 31 -16.73 6.33 0.58
C ARG A 31 -16.55 5.80 2.01
N LEU A 32 -16.43 4.48 2.19
CA LEU A 32 -16.16 3.89 3.51
C LEU A 32 -14.83 4.38 4.10
N GLY A 33 -13.78 4.52 3.27
CA GLY A 33 -12.51 5.06 3.73
C GLY A 33 -12.58 6.54 4.12
N GLU A 34 -13.37 7.35 3.40
CA GLU A 34 -13.65 8.73 3.81
C GLU A 34 -14.36 8.79 5.16
N GLN A 35 -15.39 7.97 5.34
CA GLN A 35 -16.16 7.92 6.59
C GLN A 35 -15.30 7.47 7.78
N ALA A 36 -14.38 6.53 7.56
CA ALA A 36 -13.48 6.03 8.60
C ALA A 36 -12.54 7.11 9.16
N VAL A 37 -12.23 8.15 8.37
CA VAL A 37 -11.31 9.24 8.74
C VAL A 37 -11.99 10.60 8.88
N GLU A 38 -13.31 10.68 8.66
CA GLU A 38 -14.07 11.94 8.59
C GLU A 38 -13.91 12.79 9.85
N LYS A 39 -13.95 12.14 11.02
CA LYS A 39 -13.80 12.77 12.34
C LYS A 39 -12.35 12.86 12.84
N GLN A 40 -11.39 12.43 12.03
CA GLN A 40 -9.98 12.45 12.42
C GLN A 40 -9.35 13.80 12.06
N GLU A 41 -8.83 14.47 13.07
CA GLU A 41 -8.02 15.67 12.90
C GLU A 41 -6.55 15.30 12.70
N ALA A 42 -5.90 16.01 11.77
CA ALA A 42 -4.47 15.90 11.50
C ALA A 42 -3.91 17.28 11.10
N PRO A 43 -2.62 17.57 11.40
CA PRO A 43 -1.95 18.75 10.85
C PRO A 43 -1.93 18.71 9.31
N LYS A 44 -1.56 19.84 8.70
CA LYS A 44 -1.32 19.89 7.25
C LYS A 44 -0.19 18.92 6.90
N TYR A 45 -0.30 18.28 5.73
CA TYR A 45 0.75 17.42 5.19
C TYR A 45 2.14 18.07 5.26
N ASP A 46 3.07 17.35 5.86
CA ASP A 46 4.48 17.69 5.96
C ASP A 46 5.29 16.58 5.33
N ARG A 47 5.85 16.85 4.14
CA ARG A 47 6.63 15.89 3.36
C ARG A 47 7.83 15.36 4.14
N ALA A 48 8.53 16.21 4.89
CA ALA A 48 9.72 15.81 5.64
C ALA A 48 9.37 14.90 6.82
N ARG A 49 8.28 15.19 7.52
CA ARG A 49 7.74 14.28 8.56
C ARG A 49 7.25 12.97 7.96
N PHE A 50 6.60 13.02 6.81
CA PHE A 50 6.10 11.82 6.14
C PHE A 50 7.26 10.89 5.74
N THR A 51 8.33 11.41 5.14
CA THR A 51 9.53 10.61 4.84
C THR A 51 10.12 9.96 6.09
N LYS A 52 10.22 10.70 7.21
CA LYS A 52 10.69 10.13 8.49
C LYS A 52 9.76 9.03 9.02
N ALA A 53 8.44 9.26 8.94
CA ALA A 53 7.44 8.29 9.33
C ALA A 53 7.56 7.01 8.49
N LEU A 54 7.77 7.10 7.19
CA LEU A 54 7.91 5.92 6.31
C LEU A 54 9.16 5.08 6.64
N ASN A 55 10.28 5.75 6.97
CA ASN A 55 11.48 5.05 7.43
C ASN A 55 11.25 4.29 8.73
N GLU A 56 10.49 4.87 9.66
CA GLU A 56 10.12 4.19 10.90
C GLU A 56 9.11 3.07 10.66
N ILE A 57 8.09 3.29 9.82
CA ILE A 57 7.09 2.27 9.49
C ILE A 57 7.73 1.02 8.86
N ARG A 58 8.81 1.19 8.09
CA ARG A 58 9.57 0.07 7.52
C ARG A 58 10.08 -0.90 8.60
N THR A 59 10.49 -0.39 9.76
CA THR A 59 10.99 -1.24 10.85
C THR A 59 9.87 -2.02 11.53
N LEU A 60 8.63 -1.54 11.44
CA LEU A 60 7.45 -2.20 12.00
C LEU A 60 7.01 -3.45 11.23
N THR A 61 7.66 -3.77 10.11
CA THR A 61 7.28 -4.94 9.30
C THR A 61 7.39 -6.26 10.06
N CYS A 62 8.29 -6.33 11.06
CA CYS A 62 8.50 -7.48 11.93
C CYS A 62 7.56 -7.52 13.15
N GLU A 63 6.85 -6.43 13.43
CA GLU A 63 5.97 -6.32 14.58
C GLU A 63 4.62 -7.00 14.31
N PRO A 64 3.89 -7.44 15.35
CA PRO A 64 2.54 -7.94 15.19
C PRO A 64 1.54 -6.80 14.87
N PRO A 65 0.38 -7.10 14.25
CA PRO A 65 -0.65 -6.10 13.91
C PRO A 65 -1.09 -5.21 15.07
N GLU A 66 -1.19 -5.76 16.28
CA GLU A 66 -1.54 -5.03 17.49
C GLU A 66 -0.56 -3.90 17.84
N VAL A 67 0.69 -4.00 17.36
CA VAL A 67 1.76 -3.04 17.60
C VAL A 67 1.93 -2.12 16.39
N PHE A 68 2.10 -2.67 15.18
CA PHE A 68 2.40 -1.84 14.02
C PHE A 68 1.22 -0.98 13.60
N GLN A 69 -0.02 -1.49 13.67
CA GLN A 69 -1.17 -0.78 13.10
C GLN A 69 -1.46 0.52 13.86
N PRO A 70 -1.56 0.55 15.21
CA PRO A 70 -1.70 1.80 15.95
C PRO A 70 -0.52 2.75 15.71
N ARG A 71 0.71 2.23 15.67
CA ARG A 71 1.91 3.04 15.46
C ARG A 71 1.94 3.68 14.07
N MET A 72 1.55 2.96 13.03
CA MET A 72 1.40 3.51 11.68
C MET A 72 0.40 4.66 11.65
N VAL A 73 -0.77 4.51 12.27
CA VAL A 73 -1.79 5.57 12.34
C VAL A 73 -1.21 6.81 13.02
N GLU A 74 -0.49 6.64 14.13
CA GLU A 74 0.12 7.75 14.86
C GLU A 74 1.16 8.50 14.01
N LEU A 75 2.09 7.77 13.39
CA LEU A 75 3.18 8.32 12.58
C LEU A 75 2.66 9.07 11.35
N LEU A 76 1.70 8.46 10.64
CA LEU A 76 1.08 9.07 9.47
C LEU A 76 0.29 10.32 9.85
N ARG A 77 -0.51 10.25 10.94
CA ARG A 77 -1.28 11.39 11.43
C ARG A 77 -0.36 12.55 11.81
N ALA A 78 0.76 12.28 12.48
CA ALA A 78 1.75 13.31 12.85
C ALA A 78 2.39 14.00 11.63
N ALA A 79 2.44 13.32 10.48
CA ALA A 79 2.87 13.86 9.19
C ALA A 79 1.74 14.50 8.36
N GLY A 80 0.51 14.50 8.86
CA GLY A 80 -0.67 15.02 8.15
C GLY A 80 -1.24 14.07 7.09
N VAL A 81 -0.92 12.78 7.16
CA VAL A 81 -1.46 11.73 6.29
C VAL A 81 -2.46 10.89 7.08
N LEU A 82 -3.66 10.69 6.53
CA LEU A 82 -4.67 9.82 7.13
C LEU A 82 -4.51 8.39 6.62
N LEU A 83 -4.77 7.41 7.48
CA LEU A 83 -4.79 5.99 7.12
C LEU A 83 -6.17 5.41 7.39
N ALA A 84 -6.75 4.76 6.38
CA ALA A 84 -7.96 3.96 6.51
C ALA A 84 -7.68 2.52 6.10
N ILE A 85 -7.97 1.55 6.97
CA ILE A 85 -7.93 0.12 6.62
C ILE A 85 -9.37 -0.37 6.59
N VAL A 86 -9.89 -0.62 5.39
CA VAL A 86 -11.32 -0.92 5.15
C VAL A 86 -11.45 -2.28 4.48
N PRO A 87 -12.35 -3.17 4.95
CA PRO A 87 -12.62 -4.44 4.29
C PRO A 87 -12.89 -4.26 2.79
N ALA A 88 -12.32 -5.16 1.97
CA ALA A 88 -12.55 -5.12 0.53
C ALA A 88 -14.02 -5.41 0.23
N ILE A 89 -14.62 -4.62 -0.67
CA ILE A 89 -15.95 -4.91 -1.20
C ILE A 89 -15.82 -5.96 -2.31
N PRO A 90 -16.61 -7.05 -2.29
CA PRO A 90 -16.62 -8.03 -3.36
C PRO A 90 -16.77 -7.36 -4.73
N ARG A 91 -15.95 -7.77 -5.71
CA ARG A 91 -15.91 -7.22 -7.08
C ARG A 91 -15.32 -5.81 -7.22
N ALA A 92 -14.83 -5.19 -6.15
CA ALA A 92 -14.01 -3.98 -6.27
C ALA A 92 -12.59 -4.33 -6.76
N HIS A 93 -12.00 -5.40 -6.21
CA HIS A 93 -10.63 -5.88 -6.52
C HIS A 93 -9.55 -4.78 -6.40
N VAL A 94 -9.69 -3.90 -5.41
CA VAL A 94 -8.71 -2.84 -5.13
C VAL A 94 -7.97 -3.19 -3.85
N SER A 95 -6.64 -3.20 -3.90
CA SER A 95 -5.77 -3.48 -2.75
C SER A 95 -5.47 -2.22 -1.96
N GLY A 96 -5.23 -1.09 -2.65
CA GLY A 96 -4.92 0.20 -2.06
C GLY A 96 -5.38 1.38 -2.93
N VAL A 97 -5.40 2.55 -2.32
CA VAL A 97 -5.61 3.84 -2.99
C VAL A 97 -4.93 4.96 -2.22
N ALA A 98 -4.29 5.87 -2.95
CA ALA A 98 -3.75 7.12 -2.46
C ALA A 98 -4.47 8.30 -3.12
N ARG A 99 -5.00 9.20 -2.30
CA ARG A 99 -5.72 10.40 -2.78
C ARG A 99 -5.71 11.54 -1.78
N TRP A 100 -6.01 12.73 -2.26
CA TRP A 100 -6.13 13.93 -1.43
C TRP A 100 -7.60 14.26 -1.19
N LEU A 101 -8.04 14.22 0.07
CA LEU A 101 -9.40 14.62 0.48
C LEU A 101 -9.58 16.15 0.42
N SER A 102 -8.47 16.87 0.59
CA SER A 102 -8.34 18.31 0.35
C SER A 102 -6.88 18.61 -0.04
N PRO A 103 -6.55 19.83 -0.50
CA PRO A 103 -5.17 20.16 -0.94
C PRO A 103 -4.05 19.95 0.11
N THR A 104 -4.41 19.70 1.36
CA THR A 104 -3.50 19.50 2.49
C THR A 104 -3.75 18.21 3.27
N ARG A 105 -4.72 17.37 2.86
CA ARG A 105 -5.15 16.16 3.59
C ARG A 105 -5.06 14.92 2.70
N PRO A 106 -3.88 14.33 2.52
CA PRO A 106 -3.73 13.04 1.87
C PRO A 106 -4.32 11.90 2.73
N LEU A 107 -4.85 10.90 2.06
CA LEU A 107 -5.39 9.66 2.61
C LEU A 107 -4.75 8.49 1.87
N ILE A 108 -4.16 7.57 2.63
CA ILE A 108 -3.87 6.21 2.21
C ILE A 108 -5.02 5.34 2.70
N GLN A 109 -5.67 4.64 1.77
CA GLN A 109 -6.71 3.69 2.11
C GLN A 109 -6.31 2.31 1.59
N LEU A 110 -6.22 1.35 2.50
CA LEU A 110 -5.83 -0.02 2.21
C LEU A 110 -7.01 -0.96 2.43
N SER A 111 -7.07 -1.98 1.60
CA SER A 111 -7.84 -3.16 1.91
C SER A 111 -6.89 -4.25 2.42
N LEU A 112 -7.44 -5.22 3.15
CA LEU A 112 -6.71 -6.46 3.44
C LEU A 112 -6.88 -7.50 2.31
N TYR A 113 -7.25 -7.06 1.10
CA TYR A 113 -7.34 -7.92 -0.07
C TYR A 113 -5.94 -8.42 -0.46
N GLY A 114 -5.81 -9.67 -0.89
CA GLY A 114 -4.49 -10.24 -1.24
C GLY A 114 -3.68 -10.85 -0.09
N LYS A 115 -4.18 -10.75 1.15
CA LYS A 115 -4.06 -11.70 2.28
C LYS A 115 -2.69 -12.02 2.89
N THR A 116 -1.54 -11.66 2.32
CA THR A 116 -0.23 -11.89 2.96
C THR A 116 0.54 -10.61 3.24
N ASN A 117 1.40 -10.65 4.26
CA ASN A 117 2.11 -9.48 4.77
C ASN A 117 3.03 -8.82 3.74
N ASP A 118 3.66 -9.60 2.85
CA ASP A 118 4.43 -9.08 1.71
C ASP A 118 3.61 -8.14 0.82
N LYS A 119 2.38 -8.54 0.46
CA LYS A 119 1.48 -7.74 -0.36
C LYS A 119 0.97 -6.52 0.39
N PHE A 120 0.60 -6.68 1.65
CA PHE A 120 0.16 -5.55 2.50
C PHE A 120 1.23 -4.46 2.56
N TRP A 121 2.47 -4.83 2.89
CA TRP A 121 3.56 -3.87 3.03
C TRP A 121 3.93 -3.25 1.69
N PHE A 122 3.98 -4.04 0.61
CA PHE A 122 4.24 -3.50 -0.72
C PHE A 122 3.17 -2.49 -1.14
N THR A 123 1.88 -2.84 -1.04
CA THR A 123 0.78 -1.92 -1.38
C THR A 123 0.84 -0.67 -0.51
N PHE A 124 1.10 -0.76 0.80
CA PHE A 124 1.24 0.42 1.65
C PHE A 124 2.34 1.38 1.15
N PHE A 125 3.54 0.87 0.87
CA PHE A 125 4.65 1.70 0.41
C PHE A 125 4.43 2.23 -1.01
N HIS A 126 3.72 1.47 -1.87
CA HIS A 126 3.29 1.92 -3.18
C HIS A 126 2.34 3.13 -3.07
N GLU A 127 1.30 3.04 -2.23
CA GLU A 127 0.41 4.18 -1.99
C GLU A 127 1.12 5.38 -1.35
N ALA A 128 2.08 5.12 -0.47
CA ALA A 128 2.91 6.17 0.10
C ALA A 128 3.78 6.87 -0.96
N ALA A 129 4.29 6.13 -1.94
CA ALA A 129 5.07 6.69 -3.07
C ALA A 129 4.24 7.68 -3.88
N HIS A 130 2.96 7.39 -4.15
CA HIS A 130 2.07 8.33 -4.84
C HIS A 130 1.91 9.66 -4.10
N ILE A 131 1.82 9.64 -2.77
CA ILE A 131 1.77 10.87 -1.97
C ILE A 131 3.12 11.58 -1.94
N LEU A 132 4.23 10.84 -1.93
CA LEU A 132 5.56 11.41 -1.75
C LEU A 132 6.17 11.99 -3.05
N LEU A 133 5.92 11.31 -4.17
CA LEU A 133 6.54 11.56 -5.48
C LEU A 133 5.59 12.27 -6.45
N HIS A 134 4.28 11.98 -6.37
CA HIS A 134 3.30 12.42 -7.37
C HIS A 134 2.31 13.46 -6.85
N ALA A 135 2.62 14.13 -5.73
CA ALA A 135 1.76 15.14 -5.10
C ALA A 135 2.07 16.59 -5.48
N ASP A 136 2.99 16.82 -6.43
CA ASP A 136 3.44 18.16 -6.78
C ASP A 136 2.50 18.84 -7.78
N GLY A 137 1.92 19.97 -7.35
CA GLY A 137 1.01 20.80 -8.15
C GLY A 137 -0.48 20.63 -7.83
N LYS A 138 -1.29 21.64 -8.17
CA LYS A 138 -2.74 21.64 -7.90
C LYS A 138 -3.51 20.57 -8.67
N GLU A 139 -3.07 20.21 -9.86
CA GLU A 139 -3.71 19.18 -10.69
C GLU A 139 -3.35 17.76 -10.22
N ALA A 140 -2.13 17.53 -9.75
CA ALA A 140 -1.68 16.25 -9.19
C ALA A 140 -2.41 15.90 -7.87
N LYS A 141 -2.83 16.91 -7.10
CA LYS A 141 -3.66 16.71 -5.90
C LYS A 141 -5.13 16.40 -6.20
N LYS A 142 -5.55 16.44 -7.47
CA LYS A 142 -6.88 15.95 -7.89
C LYS A 142 -6.85 14.52 -8.40
N SER A 143 -5.66 13.95 -8.67
CA SER A 143 -5.57 12.57 -9.13
C SER A 143 -5.79 11.60 -7.97
N ILE A 144 -6.52 10.54 -8.30
CA ILE A 144 -6.75 9.37 -7.45
C ILE A 144 -5.89 8.28 -8.06
N PHE A 145 -4.95 7.77 -7.27
CA PHE A 145 -4.08 6.66 -7.66
C PHE A 145 -4.66 5.38 -7.06
N LEU A 146 -5.01 4.43 -7.91
CA LEU A 146 -5.64 3.17 -7.52
C LEU A 146 -4.72 2.05 -7.99
N ASP A 147 -4.28 1.23 -7.05
CA ASP A 147 -3.47 0.05 -7.36
C ASP A 147 -4.25 -0.91 -8.29
N ASP A 148 -3.64 -1.24 -9.43
CA ASP A 148 -4.14 -2.24 -10.36
C ASP A 148 -3.41 -3.57 -10.09
N PRO A 149 -4.11 -4.67 -9.77
CA PRO A 149 -3.45 -5.98 -9.65
C PRO A 149 -2.72 -6.46 -10.94
N ASN A 150 -2.95 -5.81 -12.10
CA ASN A 150 -2.18 -6.03 -13.34
C ASN A 150 -1.11 -4.94 -13.60
N ALA A 151 -0.79 -4.09 -12.63
CA ALA A 151 0.13 -2.95 -12.75
C ALA A 151 1.56 -3.33 -13.16
N SER A 152 1.94 -4.62 -13.11
CA SER A 152 3.19 -5.12 -13.68
C SER A 152 3.34 -4.82 -15.19
N HIS A 153 2.25 -4.47 -15.87
CA HIS A 153 2.24 -4.05 -17.28
C HIS A 153 1.75 -2.61 -17.48
N SER A 154 1.68 -1.79 -16.42
CA SER A 154 1.29 -0.38 -16.55
C SER A 154 2.32 0.38 -17.38
N THR A 155 1.84 1.13 -18.37
CA THR A 155 2.65 2.05 -19.17
C THR A 155 2.71 3.46 -18.56
N ASP A 156 2.03 3.71 -17.44
CA ASP A 156 2.10 4.98 -16.72
C ASP A 156 3.43 5.06 -15.95
N PRO A 157 4.32 6.03 -16.25
CA PRO A 157 5.60 6.18 -15.56
C PRO A 157 5.45 6.35 -14.04
N ARG A 158 4.34 6.92 -13.56
CA ARG A 158 4.10 7.13 -12.13
C ARG A 158 3.87 5.81 -11.39
N GLU A 159 3.18 4.86 -12.02
CA GLU A 159 2.98 3.52 -11.45
C GLU A 159 4.30 2.75 -11.38
N GLN A 160 5.16 2.91 -12.40
CA GLN A 160 6.50 2.31 -12.42
C GLN A 160 7.41 2.92 -11.35
N GLU A 161 7.39 4.24 -11.19
CA GLU A 161 8.14 4.95 -10.15
C GLU A 161 7.67 4.55 -8.75
N ALA A 162 6.36 4.45 -8.53
CA ALA A 162 5.79 3.99 -7.26
C ALA A 162 6.19 2.54 -6.94
N ASN A 163 6.12 1.63 -7.92
CA ASN A 163 6.54 0.24 -7.77
C ASN A 163 8.03 0.13 -7.43
N GLN A 164 8.89 0.84 -8.17
CA GLN A 164 10.33 0.84 -7.92
C GLN A 164 10.64 1.41 -6.53
N TRP A 165 10.03 2.54 -6.17
CA TRP A 165 10.24 3.16 -4.86
C TRP A 165 9.80 2.25 -3.72
N ALA A 166 8.61 1.64 -3.80
CA ALA A 166 8.11 0.71 -2.79
C ALA A 166 9.02 -0.52 -2.63
N GLY A 167 9.46 -1.09 -3.75
CA GLY A 167 10.40 -2.20 -3.77
C GLY A 167 11.74 -1.85 -3.11
N ASN A 168 12.30 -0.68 -3.45
CA ASN A 168 13.59 -0.22 -2.94
C ASN A 168 13.55 0.23 -1.48
N VAL A 169 12.42 0.78 -1.01
CA VAL A 169 12.25 1.09 0.41
C VAL A 169 12.23 -0.18 1.25
N LEU A 170 11.52 -1.21 0.81
CA LEU A 170 11.49 -2.48 1.53
C LEU A 170 12.84 -3.20 1.47
N ILE A 171 13.38 -3.39 0.26
CA ILE A 171 14.64 -4.08 -0.01
C ILE A 171 15.52 -3.17 -0.86
N PRO A 172 16.50 -2.48 -0.27
CA PRO A 172 17.37 -1.55 -0.99
C PRO A 172 18.10 -2.21 -2.17
N GLU A 173 18.25 -1.47 -3.26
CA GLU A 173 18.77 -1.95 -4.55
C GLU A 173 20.19 -2.53 -4.43
N GLU A 174 21.01 -2.03 -3.51
CA GLU A 174 22.34 -2.57 -3.21
C GLU A 174 22.32 -4.06 -2.79
N ASN A 175 21.17 -4.56 -2.33
CA ASN A 175 21.01 -5.96 -1.94
C ASN A 175 20.57 -6.88 -3.09
N SER A 176 20.39 -6.38 -4.30
CA SER A 176 19.88 -7.16 -5.45
C SER A 176 20.74 -8.39 -5.76
N ASN A 177 22.06 -8.26 -5.65
CA ASN A 177 22.98 -9.39 -5.85
C ASN A 177 22.76 -10.49 -4.81
N THR A 178 22.62 -10.12 -3.54
CA THR A 178 22.36 -11.06 -2.45
C THR A 178 21.01 -11.74 -2.65
N LEU A 179 19.97 -10.97 -2.98
CA LEU A 179 18.63 -11.47 -3.27
C LEU A 179 18.65 -12.56 -4.36
N GLY A 180 19.42 -12.33 -5.43
CA GLY A 180 19.61 -13.28 -6.53
C GLY A 180 20.17 -14.65 -6.13
N THR A 181 20.78 -14.78 -4.94
CA THR A 181 21.40 -16.04 -4.46
C THR A 181 20.57 -16.79 -3.41
N LEU A 182 19.51 -16.19 -2.87
CA LEU A 182 18.72 -16.79 -1.80
C LEU A 182 17.91 -17.97 -2.35
N ARG A 183 18.19 -19.19 -1.87
CA ARG A 183 17.49 -20.44 -2.28
C ARG A 183 16.98 -21.29 -1.12
N THR A 184 17.27 -20.91 0.12
CA THR A 184 16.82 -21.63 1.33
C THR A 184 16.08 -20.70 2.28
N LYS A 185 15.23 -21.28 3.14
CA LYS A 185 14.46 -20.51 4.13
C LYS A 185 15.39 -19.84 5.15
N GLU A 186 16.46 -20.52 5.53
CA GLU A 186 17.47 -20.04 6.48
C GLU A 186 18.22 -18.85 5.91
N ALA A 187 18.60 -18.88 4.63
CA ALA A 187 19.22 -17.76 3.94
C ALA A 187 18.27 -16.56 3.86
N VAL A 188 16.99 -16.80 3.53
CA VAL A 188 15.96 -15.75 3.50
C VAL A 188 15.76 -15.11 4.87
N ARG A 189 15.66 -15.91 5.95
CA ARG A 189 15.55 -15.39 7.32
C ARG A 189 16.75 -14.54 7.71
N SER A 190 17.96 -15.06 7.48
CA SER A 190 19.21 -14.37 7.83
C SER A 190 19.35 -13.05 7.07
N PHE A 191 19.01 -13.05 5.77
CA PHE A 191 19.02 -11.83 4.97
C PHE A 191 17.98 -10.82 5.47
N ALA A 192 16.73 -11.25 5.69
CA ALA A 192 15.66 -10.38 6.18
C ALA A 192 16.01 -9.73 7.52
N GLU A 193 16.62 -10.49 8.43
CA GLU A 193 17.15 -9.99 9.71
C GLU A 193 18.24 -8.93 9.50
N SER A 194 19.20 -9.18 8.59
CA SER A 194 20.29 -8.24 8.32
C SER A 194 19.86 -6.87 7.80
N ILE A 195 18.70 -6.79 7.12
CA ILE A 195 18.13 -5.54 6.59
C ILE A 195 16.91 -5.04 7.40
N GLY A 196 16.57 -5.74 8.49
CA GLY A 196 15.51 -5.35 9.43
C GLY A 196 14.11 -5.36 8.84
N ILE A 197 13.74 -6.39 8.08
CA ILE A 197 12.36 -6.58 7.58
C ILE A 197 11.85 -8.00 7.81
N HIS A 198 10.54 -8.20 7.72
CA HIS A 198 9.96 -9.53 7.86
C HIS A 198 10.31 -10.46 6.68
N PRO A 199 10.70 -11.73 6.91
CA PRO A 199 11.14 -12.66 5.85
C PRO A 199 10.10 -12.92 4.77
N GLY A 200 8.81 -12.94 5.12
CA GLY A 200 7.71 -13.00 4.16
C GLY A 200 7.79 -11.95 3.03
N ILE A 201 8.28 -10.73 3.31
CA ILE A 201 8.46 -9.67 2.32
C ILE A 201 9.56 -10.04 1.33
N VAL A 202 10.68 -10.59 1.82
CA VAL A 202 11.77 -11.10 0.97
C VAL A 202 11.24 -12.21 0.06
N VAL A 203 10.46 -13.16 0.60
CA VAL A 203 9.82 -14.20 -0.23
C VAL A 203 8.91 -13.60 -1.29
N GLY A 204 8.11 -12.59 -0.93
CA GLY A 204 7.27 -11.85 -1.88
C GLY A 204 8.08 -11.27 -3.04
N ARG A 205 9.22 -10.63 -2.74
CA ARG A 205 10.11 -10.09 -3.77
C ARG A 205 10.75 -11.17 -4.64
N LEU A 206 11.27 -12.25 -4.04
CA LEU A 206 11.87 -13.35 -4.78
C LEU A 206 10.88 -14.02 -5.76
N GLN A 207 9.62 -14.15 -5.35
CA GLN A 207 8.56 -14.70 -6.21
C GLN A 207 8.14 -13.73 -7.31
N HIS A 208 8.05 -12.42 -6.99
CA HIS A 208 7.74 -11.38 -7.96
C HIS A 208 8.81 -11.27 -9.06
N ASP A 209 10.08 -11.33 -8.66
CA ASP A 209 11.23 -11.23 -9.57
C ASP A 209 11.54 -12.57 -10.27
N HIS A 210 10.68 -13.59 -10.12
CA HIS A 210 10.84 -14.93 -10.69
C HIS A 210 12.17 -15.64 -10.31
N ILE A 211 12.75 -15.28 -9.17
CA ILE A 211 13.97 -15.92 -8.63
C ILE A 211 13.63 -17.29 -8.01
N ILE A 212 12.43 -17.42 -7.45
CA ILE A 212 11.86 -18.67 -6.94
C ILE A 212 10.42 -18.84 -7.42
N GLU A 213 9.92 -20.07 -7.40
CA GLU A 213 8.54 -20.38 -7.76
C GLU A 213 7.52 -19.74 -6.80
N PRO A 214 6.35 -19.28 -7.29
CA PRO A 214 5.30 -18.69 -6.45
C PRO A 214 4.78 -19.59 -5.32
N SER A 215 4.98 -20.91 -5.44
CA SER A 215 4.59 -21.90 -4.42
C SER A 215 5.64 -22.05 -3.29
N TRP A 216 6.87 -21.57 -3.50
CA TRP A 216 7.98 -21.80 -2.58
C TRP A 216 7.97 -20.84 -1.38
N MET A 217 8.34 -21.39 -0.21
CA MET A 217 8.56 -20.65 1.05
C MET A 217 7.37 -19.81 1.55
N ASN A 218 6.15 -20.12 1.11
CA ASN A 218 4.94 -19.41 1.53
C ASN A 218 4.66 -19.53 3.04
N ASP A 219 5.24 -20.52 3.72
CA ASP A 219 5.22 -20.65 5.19
C ASP A 219 5.98 -19.54 5.92
N LEU A 220 6.84 -18.77 5.23
CA LEU A 220 7.47 -17.57 5.79
C LEU A 220 6.58 -16.32 5.68
N LYS A 221 5.45 -16.40 4.98
CA LYS A 221 4.49 -15.30 4.86
C LYS A 221 3.42 -15.41 5.95
N GLN A 222 2.96 -14.27 6.43
CA GLN A 222 1.88 -14.20 7.41
C GLN A 222 0.61 -13.67 6.77
N SER A 223 -0.55 -14.17 7.21
CA SER A 223 -1.84 -13.65 6.77
C SER A 223 -2.37 -12.59 7.72
N PHE A 224 -2.82 -11.46 7.18
CA PHE A 224 -3.56 -10.46 7.95
C PHE A 224 -5.08 -10.62 7.77
N ARG A 225 -5.81 -10.44 8.86
CA ARG A 225 -7.27 -10.56 8.96
C ARG A 225 -7.79 -9.46 9.87
N PHE A 226 -9.00 -8.97 9.61
CA PHE A 226 -9.72 -8.19 10.59
C PHE A 226 -10.08 -9.10 11.76
N LYS A 227 -10.01 -8.59 12.99
CA LYS A 227 -10.64 -9.26 14.13
C LYS A 227 -12.14 -9.26 13.85
N GLU A 228 -12.76 -10.42 13.94
CA GLU A 228 -14.22 -10.49 13.98
C GLU A 228 -14.66 -9.64 15.16
N ALA A 229 -15.69 -8.81 14.97
CA ALA A 229 -16.33 -8.18 16.11
C ALA A 229 -16.78 -9.34 17.01
N ALA A 230 -16.33 -9.35 18.26
CA ALA A 230 -16.96 -10.24 19.23
C ALA A 230 -18.43 -9.84 19.24
N ASP A 231 -19.31 -10.80 18.98
CA ASP A 231 -20.74 -10.61 19.17
C ASP A 231 -20.94 -10.20 20.65
N GLU A 232 -21.19 -8.91 20.89
CA GLU A 232 -21.64 -8.37 22.18
C GLU A 232 -23.15 -8.61 22.35
#